data_AF-A0AA39WDT9-F1
#
_entry.id   AF-A0AA39WDT9-F1
#
_cell.length_a   1.000
_cell.length_b   1.000
_cell.length_c   1.000
_cell.angle_alpha   90.00
_cell.angle_beta   90.00
_cell.angle_gamma   90.00
#
_symmetry.space_group_name_H-M   'P 1'
#
loop_
_entity.id
_entity.type
_entity.pdbx_description
1 polymer ?
#
loop_
_entity_poly.entity_id
_entity_poly.type
_entity_poly.pdbx_seq_one_letter_code
_entity_poly.pdbx_strand_id
1 'polypeptide(L)'
;MTRHGLLLLAALAVSSGVIPAQARPSAQPSTMARSEPNADCLTLSDHPSWEITNIQLTTGNLLNGPYFSAQVRNYAAASPDTYFSCQAALKSGATVGPQALACSAPLQGGTKYPTHIAATYDVATSRFTIDETWVCENNRPPLLFTGKASTTLDLPCAPVISSREDPNLVVTCAHMTPFSFPGTLVSQSPVSGP
;
A
#
# COMPACT_ATOMS: atom_id res chain seq x y z
N MET A 1 47.84 50.31 -9.44
CA MET A 1 47.54 49.70 -10.75
C MET A 1 46.04 49.42 -10.83
N THR A 2 45.47 49.82 -11.95
CA THR A 2 44.06 49.97 -12.35
C THR A 2 43.29 48.67 -12.61
N ARG A 3 41.97 48.68 -12.33
CA ARG A 3 40.79 48.22 -13.15
C ARG A 3 39.64 47.84 -12.20
N HIS A 4 38.55 48.59 -12.04
CA HIS A 4 37.39 48.86 -12.93
C HIS A 4 36.78 47.59 -13.56
N GLY A 5 35.63 47.16 -13.05
CA GLY A 5 34.72 46.18 -13.65
C GLY A 5 33.32 46.36 -13.03
N LEU A 6 32.52 47.29 -13.55
CA LEU A 6 31.43 47.11 -14.53
C LEU A 6 30.19 46.41 -13.93
N LEU A 7 29.22 47.22 -13.49
CA LEU A 7 27.81 46.83 -13.29
C LEU A 7 27.17 46.50 -14.65
N LEU A 8 26.44 45.39 -14.73
CA LEU A 8 25.40 45.20 -15.76
C LEU A 8 24.03 45.27 -15.10
N LEU A 9 23.26 46.30 -15.45
CA LEU A 9 21.81 46.32 -15.33
C LEU A 9 21.22 45.55 -16.52
N ALA A 10 20.35 44.58 -16.26
CA ALA A 10 19.48 43.99 -17.28
C ALA A 10 18.07 44.55 -17.13
N ALA A 11 17.55 45.09 -18.23
CA ALA A 11 16.30 45.82 -18.33
C ALA A 11 15.06 44.91 -18.39
N LEU A 12 13.97 45.43 -17.86
CA LEU A 12 12.60 44.91 -17.95
C LEU A 12 12.08 44.98 -19.38
N ALA A 13 11.55 43.88 -19.90
CA ALA A 13 10.66 43.87 -21.06
C ALA A 13 9.26 43.45 -20.57
N VAL A 14 8.34 44.42 -20.51
CA VAL A 14 6.91 44.18 -20.27
C VAL A 14 6.27 43.97 -21.63
N SER A 15 5.93 42.73 -21.96
CA SER A 15 5.10 42.41 -23.12
C SER A 15 3.63 42.46 -22.73
N SER A 16 2.91 43.48 -23.21
CA SER A 16 1.45 43.59 -23.13
C SER A 16 0.81 42.56 -24.08
N GLY A 17 0.49 41.39 -23.55
CA GLY A 17 -0.33 40.38 -24.25
C GLY A 17 -1.80 40.75 -24.18
N VAL A 18 -2.40 40.96 -25.35
CA VAL A 18 -3.84 41.10 -25.56
C VAL A 18 -4.53 39.82 -25.08
N ILE A 19 -5.46 39.94 -24.12
CA ILE A 19 -6.29 38.82 -23.65
C ILE A 19 -7.44 38.65 -24.64
N PRO A 20 -7.52 37.55 -25.43
CA PRO A 20 -8.73 37.24 -26.16
C PRO A 20 -9.84 36.89 -25.16
N ALA A 21 -11.02 37.46 -25.38
CA ALA A 21 -12.23 37.18 -24.62
C ALA A 21 -12.46 35.66 -24.54
N GLN A 22 -12.35 35.11 -23.32
CA GLN A 22 -12.70 33.72 -23.08
C GLN A 22 -14.20 33.54 -23.34
N ALA A 23 -14.50 32.69 -24.32
CA ALA A 23 -15.82 32.11 -24.48
C ALA A 23 -16.19 31.39 -23.17
N ARG A 24 -17.34 31.78 -22.62
CA ARG A 24 -17.99 31.19 -21.46
C ARG A 24 -18.03 29.67 -21.64
N PRO A 25 -17.41 28.86 -20.75
CA PRO A 25 -17.57 27.43 -20.81
C PRO A 25 -19.06 27.12 -20.61
N SER A 26 -19.69 26.60 -21.66
CA SER A 26 -20.98 25.93 -21.54
C SER A 26 -20.85 24.93 -20.41
N ALA A 27 -21.76 25.02 -19.44
CA ALA A 27 -21.90 24.06 -18.37
C ALA A 27 -22.03 22.67 -19.01
N GLN A 28 -20.92 21.93 -19.05
CA GLN A 28 -20.96 20.51 -19.34
C GLN A 28 -21.79 19.90 -18.22
N PRO A 29 -22.81 19.09 -18.53
CA PRO A 29 -23.38 18.20 -17.54
C PRO A 29 -22.19 17.40 -17.02
N SER A 30 -21.81 17.65 -15.78
CA SER A 30 -20.96 16.73 -15.05
C SER A 30 -21.84 15.51 -14.84
N THR A 31 -21.86 14.64 -15.83
CA THR A 31 -22.12 13.23 -15.63
C THR A 31 -20.97 12.78 -14.75
N MET A 32 -21.10 13.03 -13.44
CA MET A 32 -20.48 12.21 -12.44
C MET A 32 -20.97 10.82 -12.80
N ALA A 33 -20.14 10.08 -13.55
CA ALA A 33 -20.14 8.64 -13.47
C ALA A 33 -19.88 8.36 -12.01
N ARG A 34 -20.98 8.28 -11.26
CA ARG A 34 -21.06 7.66 -9.96
C ARG A 34 -20.51 6.28 -10.22
N SER A 35 -19.23 6.07 -9.93
CA SER A 35 -18.67 4.72 -9.80
C SER A 35 -19.66 3.99 -8.91
N GLU A 36 -20.35 3.00 -9.47
CA GLU A 36 -21.32 2.24 -8.69
C GLU A 36 -20.60 1.76 -7.43
N PRO A 37 -21.09 2.07 -6.22
CA PRO A 37 -20.47 1.62 -4.97
C PRO A 37 -20.42 0.09 -4.83
N ASN A 38 -20.97 -0.62 -5.81
CA ASN A 38 -21.19 -2.05 -5.85
C ASN A 38 -20.62 -2.62 -7.15
N ALA A 39 -19.31 -2.50 -7.40
CA ALA A 39 -18.70 -3.56 -8.19
C ALA A 39 -19.03 -4.88 -7.49
N ASP A 40 -19.78 -5.75 -8.17
CA ASP A 40 -20.26 -6.99 -7.58
C ASP A 40 -19.09 -7.76 -6.99
N CYS A 41 -19.30 -8.38 -5.82
CA CYS A 41 -18.26 -9.12 -5.12
C CYS A 41 -17.56 -10.12 -6.03
N LEU A 42 -18.33 -10.70 -6.97
CA LEU A 42 -17.88 -11.62 -8.00
C LEU A 42 -16.77 -11.01 -8.88
N THR A 43 -17.03 -9.88 -9.53
CA THR A 43 -16.10 -9.28 -10.51
C THR A 43 -14.74 -8.95 -9.91
N LEU A 44 -14.72 -8.45 -8.66
CA LEU A 44 -13.47 -8.15 -7.98
C LEU A 44 -12.79 -9.39 -7.41
N SER A 45 -13.55 -10.43 -7.07
CA SER A 45 -13.00 -11.67 -6.51
C SER A 45 -12.40 -12.58 -7.58
N ASP A 46 -12.84 -12.49 -8.85
CA ASP A 46 -12.26 -13.22 -9.97
C ASP A 46 -10.82 -12.74 -10.30
N HIS A 47 -10.56 -11.45 -10.03
CA HIS A 47 -9.27 -10.81 -10.22
C HIS A 47 -8.88 -10.03 -8.96
N PRO A 48 -8.60 -10.72 -7.84
CA PRO A 48 -8.31 -10.06 -6.59
C PRO A 48 -7.03 -9.25 -6.73
N SER A 49 -6.99 -8.11 -6.04
CA SER A 49 -5.80 -7.28 -5.97
C SER A 49 -5.67 -6.71 -4.57
N TRP A 50 -4.42 -6.49 -4.19
CA TRP A 50 -4.07 -5.96 -2.90
C TRP A 50 -3.38 -4.61 -3.04
N GLU A 51 -3.51 -3.82 -2.00
CA GLU A 51 -2.76 -2.59 -1.79
C GLU A 51 -2.02 -2.73 -0.47
N ILE A 52 -0.73 -2.37 -0.46
CA ILE A 52 0.08 -2.30 0.73
C ILE A 52 0.60 -0.86 0.89
N THR A 53 0.55 -0.34 2.11
CA THR A 53 0.94 1.03 2.44
C THR A 53 1.53 1.11 3.84
N ASN A 54 2.05 2.28 4.21
CA ASN A 54 2.61 2.55 5.53
C ASN A 54 3.61 1.47 5.98
N ILE A 55 4.47 1.03 5.05
CA ILE A 55 5.43 -0.03 5.29
C ILE A 55 6.58 0.52 6.12
N GLN A 56 6.94 -0.18 7.17
CA GLN A 56 8.09 0.09 8.01
C GLN A 56 8.85 -1.21 8.26
N LEU A 57 10.14 -1.18 7.99
CA LEU A 57 11.09 -2.23 8.28
C LEU A 57 12.22 -1.61 9.08
N THR A 58 12.43 -2.05 10.32
CA THR A 58 13.62 -1.67 11.06
C THR A 58 14.54 -2.86 11.22
N THR A 59 15.81 -2.65 10.91
CA THR A 59 16.88 -3.64 11.06
C THR A 59 17.93 -3.13 12.02
N GLY A 60 18.58 -4.03 12.75
CA GLY A 60 19.60 -3.71 13.75
C GLY A 60 19.22 -4.15 15.16
N ASN A 61 20.12 -3.86 16.09
CA ASN A 61 20.04 -4.31 17.48
C ASN A 61 19.18 -3.32 18.31
N LEU A 62 17.90 -3.19 17.97
CA LEU A 62 16.96 -2.48 18.82
C LEU A 62 16.66 -3.31 20.07
N LEU A 63 16.22 -2.66 21.15
CA LEU A 63 15.64 -3.31 22.33
C LEU A 63 14.56 -4.34 21.99
N ASN A 64 13.87 -4.16 20.84
CA ASN A 64 12.79 -5.02 20.36
C ASN A 64 13.17 -5.87 19.14
N GLY A 65 14.45 -5.86 18.73
CA GLY A 65 14.93 -6.54 17.54
C GLY A 65 14.44 -5.95 16.21
N PRO A 66 14.75 -6.60 15.08
CA PRO A 66 14.25 -6.20 13.77
C PRO A 66 12.73 -6.37 13.72
N TYR A 67 12.04 -5.48 13.01
CA TYR A 67 10.58 -5.42 13.01
C TYR A 67 10.04 -5.01 11.64
N PHE A 68 8.93 -5.62 11.24
CA PHE A 68 8.16 -5.25 10.05
C PHE A 68 6.73 -4.90 10.44
N SER A 69 6.20 -3.83 9.86
CA SER A 69 4.77 -3.54 9.86
C SER A 69 4.31 -2.94 8.54
N ALA A 70 3.09 -3.24 8.15
CA ALA A 70 2.43 -2.62 7.01
C ALA A 70 0.91 -2.59 7.20
N GLN A 71 0.24 -1.71 6.45
CA GLN A 71 -1.21 -1.75 6.27
C GLN A 71 -1.51 -2.35 4.91
N VAL A 72 -2.47 -3.27 4.88
CA VAL A 72 -2.83 -4.02 3.67
C VAL A 72 -4.34 -3.94 3.48
N ARG A 73 -4.75 -3.87 2.22
CA ARG A 73 -6.15 -3.87 1.81
C ARG A 73 -6.34 -4.83 0.65
N ASN A 74 -7.45 -5.54 0.66
CA ASN A 74 -7.92 -6.35 -0.46
C ASN A 74 -9.12 -5.65 -1.10
N TYR A 75 -9.03 -5.30 -2.38
CA TYR A 75 -10.11 -4.59 -3.06
C TYR A 75 -11.38 -5.44 -3.24
N ALA A 76 -11.28 -6.77 -3.21
CA ALA A 76 -12.42 -7.68 -3.31
C ALA A 76 -13.15 -7.87 -1.98
N ALA A 77 -12.43 -7.82 -0.86
CA ALA A 77 -12.94 -8.15 0.48
C ALA A 77 -13.27 -6.94 1.34
N ALA A 78 -12.59 -5.81 1.14
CA ALA A 78 -12.65 -4.68 2.05
C ALA A 78 -13.52 -3.53 1.51
N SER A 79 -14.20 -2.83 2.43
CA SER A 79 -14.75 -1.51 2.16
C SER A 79 -13.65 -0.54 1.69
N PRO A 80 -14.00 0.56 0.99
CA PRO A 80 -13.04 1.50 0.43
C PRO A 80 -11.93 2.00 1.37
N ASP A 81 -12.23 2.08 2.66
CA ASP A 81 -11.37 2.68 3.68
C ASP A 81 -10.84 1.66 4.70
N THR A 82 -11.04 0.36 4.45
CA THR A 82 -10.71 -0.68 5.42
C THR A 82 -9.36 -1.33 5.09
N TYR A 83 -8.40 -1.07 5.96
CA TYR A 83 -7.08 -1.73 5.97
C TYR A 83 -6.97 -2.64 7.18
N PHE A 84 -6.28 -3.76 7.02
CA PHE A 84 -5.79 -4.57 8.11
C PHE A 84 -4.31 -4.33 8.34
N SER A 85 -3.87 -4.41 9.59
CA SER A 85 -2.47 -4.22 9.97
C SER A 85 -1.78 -5.56 10.04
N CYS A 86 -0.63 -5.71 9.39
CA CYS A 86 0.21 -6.90 9.46
C CYS A 86 1.58 -6.55 10.05
N GLN A 87 2.04 -7.31 11.04
CA GLN A 87 3.30 -7.04 11.74
C GLN A 87 4.00 -8.28 12.28
N ALA A 88 5.33 -8.20 12.41
CA ALA A 88 6.14 -9.21 13.09
C ALA A 88 7.46 -8.65 13.61
N ALA A 89 7.93 -9.19 14.75
CA ALA A 89 9.34 -9.18 15.06
C ALA A 89 10.04 -10.16 14.12
N LEU A 90 11.07 -9.69 13.42
CA LEU A 90 11.80 -10.46 12.43
C LEU A 90 13.09 -10.99 13.05
N LYS A 91 13.41 -12.25 12.75
CA LYS A 91 14.75 -12.80 12.95
C LYS A 91 15.67 -12.26 11.86
N SER A 92 16.89 -11.87 12.22
CA SER A 92 17.91 -11.39 11.29
C SER A 92 18.85 -12.52 10.87
N GLY A 93 19.29 -12.50 9.61
CA GLY A 93 20.25 -13.46 9.03
C GLY A 93 19.93 -13.81 7.58
N ALA A 94 20.95 -13.96 6.73
CA ALA A 94 20.80 -14.22 5.29
C ALA A 94 20.09 -15.55 4.94
N THR A 95 19.92 -16.45 5.91
CA THR A 95 19.27 -17.76 5.74
C THR A 95 17.87 -17.83 6.35
N VAL A 96 17.36 -16.73 6.89
CA VAL A 96 16.02 -16.68 7.47
C VAL A 96 15.02 -16.49 6.33
N GLY A 97 14.36 -17.57 5.93
CA GLY A 97 13.30 -17.54 4.91
C GLY A 97 12.05 -16.77 5.34
N PRO A 98 10.92 -16.94 4.65
CA PRO A 98 9.69 -16.22 4.92
C PRO A 98 9.23 -16.33 6.38
N GLN A 99 8.97 -15.19 7.02
CA GLN A 99 8.52 -15.10 8.40
C GLN A 99 7.04 -14.73 8.43
N ALA A 100 6.26 -15.43 9.24
CA ALA A 100 4.83 -15.18 9.38
C ALA A 100 4.56 -13.82 10.05
N LEU A 101 3.56 -13.11 9.53
CA LEU A 101 3.07 -11.85 10.06
C LEU A 101 1.77 -12.07 10.81
N ALA A 102 1.63 -11.45 11.97
CA ALA A 102 0.35 -11.35 12.65
C ALA A 102 -0.46 -10.24 11.97
N CYS A 103 -1.59 -10.61 11.36
CA CYS A 103 -2.49 -9.67 10.70
C CYS A 103 -3.80 -9.53 11.48
N SER A 104 -4.27 -8.29 11.66
CA SER A 104 -5.54 -7.99 12.31
C SER A 104 -6.36 -7.03 11.46
N ALA A 105 -7.56 -7.47 11.08
CA ALA A 105 -8.56 -6.61 10.44
C ALA A 105 -9.46 -5.98 11.51
N PRO A 106 -9.86 -4.70 11.36
CA PRO A 106 -10.94 -4.16 12.17
C PRO A 106 -12.20 -5.00 11.93
N LEU A 107 -12.88 -5.41 13.00
CA LEU A 107 -14.18 -6.06 12.90
C LEU A 107 -15.14 -5.10 12.20
N GLN A 108 -15.49 -5.40 10.96
CA GLN A 108 -16.46 -4.60 10.24
C GLN A 108 -17.63 -5.47 9.81
N GLY A 109 -18.83 -5.00 10.16
CA GLY A 109 -20.07 -5.45 9.53
C GLY A 109 -20.09 -5.00 8.08
N GLY A 110 -20.49 -5.89 7.19
CA GLY A 110 -20.49 -5.63 5.76
C GLY A 110 -20.88 -6.88 4.99
N THR A 111 -21.21 -6.71 3.72
CA THR A 111 -21.58 -7.83 2.84
C THR A 111 -20.37 -8.52 2.21
N LYS A 112 -19.17 -8.00 2.50
CA LYS A 112 -17.87 -8.54 2.10
C LYS A 112 -16.90 -8.36 3.25
N TYR A 113 -16.20 -9.42 3.67
CA TYR A 113 -15.23 -9.32 4.76
C TYR A 113 -14.21 -10.47 4.74
N PRO A 114 -12.98 -10.23 5.21
CA PRO A 114 -11.99 -11.28 5.41
C PRO A 114 -12.40 -12.22 6.56
N THR A 115 -12.17 -13.51 6.39
CA THR A 115 -12.36 -14.54 7.44
C THR A 115 -11.04 -15.18 7.85
N HIS A 116 -10.03 -15.16 6.98
CA HIS A 116 -8.70 -15.66 7.28
C HIS A 116 -7.65 -14.84 6.52
N ILE A 117 -6.57 -14.47 7.19
CA ILE A 117 -5.45 -13.74 6.60
C ILE A 117 -4.16 -14.41 7.07
N ALA A 118 -3.36 -14.92 6.14
CA ALA A 118 -2.00 -15.38 6.38
C ALA A 118 -1.05 -14.57 5.49
N ALA A 119 -0.12 -13.84 6.10
CA ALA A 119 0.90 -13.11 5.38
C ALA A 119 2.30 -13.47 5.86
N THR A 120 3.27 -13.36 4.98
CA THR A 120 4.68 -13.58 5.29
C THR A 120 5.54 -12.49 4.69
N TYR A 121 6.66 -12.18 5.34
CA TYR A 121 7.71 -11.34 4.79
C TYR A 121 9.06 -12.05 4.82
N ASP A 122 9.76 -12.04 3.69
CA ASP A 122 11.13 -12.54 3.54
C ASP A 122 12.08 -11.36 3.41
N VAL A 123 12.99 -11.22 4.38
CA VAL A 123 13.96 -10.11 4.45
C VAL A 123 15.05 -10.27 3.39
N ALA A 124 15.44 -11.49 3.04
CA ALA A 124 16.53 -11.73 2.10
C ALA A 124 16.14 -11.38 0.67
N THR A 125 14.85 -11.56 0.33
CA THR A 125 14.31 -11.26 -1.02
C THR A 125 13.40 -10.04 -1.05
N SER A 126 13.26 -9.33 0.07
CA SER A 126 12.29 -8.25 0.28
C SER A 126 10.89 -8.61 -0.20
N ARG A 127 10.48 -9.86 -0.02
CA ARG A 127 9.24 -10.40 -0.61
C ARG A 127 8.13 -10.45 0.42
N PHE A 128 7.03 -9.78 0.11
CA PHE A 128 5.77 -9.89 0.81
C PHE A 128 4.86 -10.89 0.09
N THR A 129 4.20 -11.76 0.85
CA THR A 129 3.23 -12.72 0.32
C THR A 129 2.00 -12.72 1.22
N ILE A 130 0.82 -12.82 0.63
CA ILE A 130 -0.45 -12.90 1.33
C ILE A 130 -1.32 -14.01 0.73
N ASP A 131 -2.01 -14.73 1.62
CA ASP A 131 -3.07 -15.71 1.38
C ASP A 131 -4.26 -15.29 2.24
N GLU A 132 -5.33 -14.87 1.59
CA GLU A 132 -6.51 -14.34 2.26
C GLU A 132 -7.76 -15.05 1.77
N THR A 133 -8.64 -15.35 2.72
CA THR A 133 -9.98 -15.84 2.45
C THR A 133 -10.99 -14.78 2.86
N TRP A 134 -11.97 -14.51 2.00
CA TRP A 134 -13.05 -13.56 2.27
C TRP A 134 -14.41 -14.12 1.84
N VAL A 135 -15.45 -13.58 2.47
CA VAL A 135 -16.85 -13.93 2.19
C VAL A 135 -17.50 -12.82 1.39
N CYS A 136 -18.39 -13.21 0.48
CA CYS A 136 -19.32 -12.37 -0.26
C CYS A 136 -20.77 -12.77 0.09
N GLU A 137 -21.42 -12.03 1.00
CA GLU A 137 -22.77 -12.31 1.48
C GLU A 137 -23.89 -11.86 0.53
N ASN A 138 -23.60 -10.99 -0.43
CA ASN A 138 -24.59 -10.55 -1.43
C ASN A 138 -25.06 -11.68 -2.36
N ASN A 139 -24.31 -12.79 -2.41
CA ASN A 139 -24.69 -13.97 -3.18
C ASN A 139 -25.61 -14.88 -2.35
N ARG A 140 -26.51 -15.60 -3.04
CA ARG A 140 -27.41 -16.58 -2.41
C ARG A 140 -27.19 -17.94 -3.11
N PRO A 141 -26.48 -18.90 -2.50
CA PRO A 141 -25.83 -18.84 -1.18
C PRO A 141 -24.61 -17.89 -1.16
N PRO A 142 -24.16 -17.42 0.03
CA PRO A 142 -22.92 -16.68 0.16
C PRO A 142 -21.75 -17.47 -0.41
N LEU A 143 -20.78 -16.76 -0.97
CA LEU A 143 -19.58 -17.37 -1.54
C LEU A 143 -18.36 -17.03 -0.69
N LEU A 144 -17.45 -17.98 -0.59
CA LEU A 144 -16.15 -17.86 0.04
C LEU A 144 -15.09 -17.95 -1.06
N PHE A 145 -14.17 -17.00 -1.06
CA PHE A 145 -13.08 -16.89 -2.01
C PHE A 145 -11.77 -16.97 -1.25
N THR A 146 -10.77 -17.66 -1.80
CA THR A 146 -9.40 -17.63 -1.31
C THR A 146 -8.50 -17.16 -2.44
N GLY A 147 -7.69 -16.15 -2.17
CA GLY A 147 -6.76 -15.57 -3.13
C GLY A 147 -5.37 -15.43 -2.56
N LYS A 148 -4.38 -15.43 -3.46
CA LYS A 148 -2.97 -15.26 -3.13
C LYS A 148 -2.34 -14.15 -3.94
N ALA A 149 -1.37 -13.46 -3.33
CA ALA A 149 -0.51 -12.55 -4.04
C ALA A 149 0.89 -12.51 -3.44
N SER A 150 1.86 -12.12 -4.25
CA SER A 150 3.24 -11.90 -3.82
C SER A 150 3.84 -10.72 -4.57
N THR A 151 4.63 -9.92 -3.87
CA THR A 151 5.34 -8.79 -4.46
C THR A 151 6.70 -8.59 -3.79
N THR A 152 7.63 -7.96 -4.50
CA THR A 152 8.88 -7.48 -3.93
C THR A 152 8.70 -6.02 -3.53
N LEU A 153 9.10 -5.67 -2.31
CA LEU A 153 9.02 -4.33 -1.75
C LEU A 153 10.38 -3.65 -1.91
N ASP A 154 10.45 -2.63 -2.76
CA ASP A 154 11.63 -1.75 -2.84
C ASP A 154 11.50 -0.66 -1.78
N LEU A 155 12.13 -0.91 -0.62
CA LEU A 155 12.02 -0.04 0.54
C LEU A 155 13.24 0.88 0.62
N PRO A 156 13.09 2.21 0.48
CA PRO A 156 14.20 3.13 0.67
C PRO A 156 14.63 3.10 2.15
N CYS A 157 15.91 2.84 2.38
CA CYS A 157 16.50 2.68 3.70
C CYS A 157 17.36 3.88 4.09
N ALA A 158 17.23 4.34 5.32
CA ALA A 158 18.09 5.36 5.91
C ALA A 158 18.71 4.84 7.21
N PRO A 159 20.02 5.06 7.43
CA PRO A 159 20.64 4.77 8.72
C PRO A 159 20.09 5.73 9.78
N VAL A 160 19.62 5.18 10.89
CA VAL A 160 19.26 5.94 12.09
C VAL A 160 20.46 5.86 13.01
N ILE A 161 21.28 6.91 13.02
CA ILE A 161 22.40 7.01 13.95
C ILE A 161 21.80 7.37 15.31
N SER A 162 21.59 6.36 16.17
CA SER A 162 21.36 6.59 17.59
C SER A 162 22.64 7.19 18.19
N SER A 163 22.49 8.16 19.10
CA SER A 163 23.60 8.98 19.59
C SER A 163 24.79 8.16 20.12
N ARG A 164 25.96 8.36 19.50
CA ARG A 164 27.38 8.17 19.92
C ARG A 164 27.84 7.00 20.81
N GLU A 165 26.99 6.21 21.44
CA GLU A 165 27.39 5.22 22.45
C GLU A 165 27.06 3.76 22.09
N ASP A 166 26.30 3.50 21.01
CA ASP A 166 26.07 2.15 20.51
C ASP A 166 26.61 1.99 19.07
N PRO A 167 27.61 1.13 18.82
CA PRO A 167 28.17 0.92 17.48
C PRO A 167 27.23 0.16 16.54
N ASN A 168 26.06 -0.29 17.00
CA ASN A 168 25.13 -1.03 16.17
C ASN A 168 24.30 -0.07 15.30
N LEU A 169 24.68 0.02 14.02
CA LEU A 169 23.94 0.74 13.00
C LEU A 169 22.50 0.21 12.91
N VAL A 170 21.53 1.02 13.33
CA VAL A 170 20.10 0.77 13.07
C VAL A 170 19.79 1.33 11.70
N VAL A 171 19.13 0.54 10.86
CA VAL A 171 18.65 0.99 9.54
C VAL A 171 17.14 0.85 9.51
N THR A 172 16.46 1.96 9.23
CA THR A 172 15.02 1.99 9.04
C THR A 172 14.72 2.20 7.56
N CYS A 173 13.95 1.28 7.00
CA CYS A 173 13.42 1.37 5.65
C CYS A 173 11.92 1.61 5.75
N ALA A 174 11.41 2.59 5.00
CA ALA A 174 10.02 2.97 5.09
C ALA A 174 9.47 3.38 3.72
N HIS A 175 8.23 2.99 3.45
CA HIS A 175 7.53 3.36 2.23
C HIS A 175 6.08 3.73 2.56
N MET A 176 5.75 5.01 2.41
CA MET A 176 4.46 5.57 2.83
C MET A 176 3.45 5.67 1.69
N THR A 177 3.90 5.63 0.44
CA THR A 177 3.00 5.65 -0.71
C THR A 177 2.38 4.25 -0.92
N PRO A 178 1.07 4.16 -1.19
CA PRO A 178 0.43 2.90 -1.50
C PRO A 178 1.02 2.23 -2.74
N PHE A 179 1.11 0.91 -2.69
CA PHE A 179 1.55 0.07 -3.79
C PHE A 179 0.50 -1.02 -4.01
N SER A 180 -0.08 -1.07 -5.22
CA SER A 180 -1.06 -2.09 -5.60
C SER A 180 -0.39 -3.20 -6.39
N PHE A 181 -0.81 -4.45 -6.14
CA PHE A 181 -0.29 -5.62 -6.83
C PHE A 181 -1.38 -6.66 -7.11
N PRO A 182 -1.30 -7.32 -8.27
CA PRO A 182 -2.32 -8.27 -8.69
C PRO A 182 -2.23 -9.58 -7.91
N GLY A 183 -3.37 -10.24 -7.87
CA GLY A 183 -3.58 -11.52 -7.23
C GLY A 183 -3.85 -12.67 -8.17
N THR A 184 -4.02 -13.84 -7.58
CA THR A 184 -4.61 -15.01 -8.22
C THR A 184 -5.66 -15.59 -7.31
N LEU A 185 -6.86 -15.80 -7.84
CA LEU A 185 -7.90 -16.57 -7.17
C LEU A 185 -7.47 -18.04 -7.11
N VAL A 186 -7.47 -18.61 -5.90
CA VAL A 186 -7.09 -20.01 -5.64
C VAL A 186 -8.32 -20.91 -5.57
N SER A 187 -9.38 -20.45 -4.92
CA SER A 187 -10.62 -21.20 -4.79
C SER A 187 -11.84 -20.30 -4.62
N GLN A 188 -12.97 -20.84 -5.03
CA GLN A 188 -14.30 -20.27 -4.82
C GLN A 188 -15.23 -21.41 -4.42
N SER A 189 -15.98 -21.24 -3.33
CA SER A 189 -16.93 -22.24 -2.85
C SER A 189 -18.13 -21.56 -2.20
N PRO A 190 -19.34 -22.16 -2.25
CA PRO A 190 -20.42 -21.76 -1.36
C PRO A 190 -19.98 -21.83 0.10
N VAL A 191 -20.43 -20.89 0.92
CA VAL A 191 -20.34 -21.02 2.37
C VAL A 191 -21.23 -22.19 2.76
N SER A 192 -20.64 -23.28 3.23
CA SER A 192 -21.37 -24.43 3.77
C SER A 192 -22.22 -23.94 4.93
N GLY A 193 -23.55 -24.10 4.82
CA GLY A 193 -24.44 -23.85 5.94
C GLY A 193 -24.11 -24.77 7.13
N PRO A 194 -24.42 -24.35 8.37
CA PRO A 194 -24.35 -25.24 9.53
C PRO A 194 -25.28 -26.46 9.37
#